data_AF-A0A2V7XTX7-F1
#
_entry.id   AF-A0A2V7XTX7-F1
#
_cell.length_a   1.000
_cell.length_b   1.000
_cell.length_c   1.000
_cell.angle_alpha   90.00
_cell.angle_beta   90.00
_cell.angle_gamma   90.00
#
_symmetry.space_group_name_H-M   'P 1'
#
loop_
_entity.id
_entity.type
_entity.pdbx_description
1 polymer ?
#
loop_
_entity_poly.entity_id
_entity_poly.type
_entity_poly.pdbx_seq_one_letter_code
_entity_poly.pdbx_strand_id
1 'polypeptide(L)'
;MDHERFMRRALELADRGRYSVSPNPMVGCVLVRDGHIVGEGWHQRAGEPHAEVKALQHCEDPRGTTMYVNLEPCVHHGRTPPCANIIRQSGVAKVVIATTDPHDIVSGRGIEELRGAGLPLEIGVLEFEARRLNEKFLHAVSAKRPFVCLKAAMTLDGKLATAARESMWITSEASRQKSLELREEYDAILVGGGTVSEDDPQLTRRLGWNNAITPWTRVVLDRDHRVPPTARVLTDGGA
;
A
#
# COMPACT_ATOMS: atom_id res chain seq x y z
N MET A 1 19.64 2.41 22.00
CA MET A 1 18.25 2.83 21.69
C MET A 1 17.63 1.67 20.93
N ASP A 2 16.42 1.23 21.29
CA ASP A 2 15.77 0.08 20.65
C ASP A 2 15.13 0.52 19.32
N HIS A 3 15.92 0.44 18.24
CA HIS A 3 15.50 0.90 16.91
C HIS A 3 14.33 0.07 16.35
N GLU A 4 14.32 -1.25 16.61
CA GLU A 4 13.26 -2.13 16.12
C GLU A 4 11.91 -1.80 16.71
N ARG A 5 11.84 -1.51 18.02
CA ARG A 5 10.58 -1.14 18.68
C ARG A 5 9.92 0.07 18.02
N PHE A 6 10.70 1.12 17.74
CA PHE A 6 10.16 2.34 17.13
C PHE A 6 9.85 2.15 15.65
N MET A 7 10.66 1.38 14.93
CA MET A 7 10.37 1.08 13.53
C MET A 7 9.12 0.21 13.38
N ARG A 8 8.91 -0.75 14.29
CA ARG A 8 7.67 -1.55 14.33
C ARG A 8 6.45 -0.66 14.51
N ARG A 9 6.54 0.36 15.36
CA ARG A 9 5.47 1.36 15.51
C ARG A 9 5.25 2.17 14.23
N ALA A 10 6.31 2.59 13.54
CA ALA A 10 6.18 3.26 12.24
C ALA A 10 5.48 2.35 11.21
N LEU A 11 5.77 1.05 11.19
CA LEU A 11 5.09 0.07 10.32
C LEU A 11 3.60 -0.12 10.69
N GLU A 12 3.25 -0.17 11.97
CA GLU A 12 1.85 -0.21 12.42
C GLU A 12 1.07 1.04 11.99
N LEU A 13 1.69 2.21 12.05
CA LEU A 13 1.11 3.45 11.56
C LEU A 13 0.94 3.44 10.04
N ALA A 14 1.94 2.96 9.31
CA ALA A 14 1.91 2.84 7.86
C ALA A 14 0.76 1.93 7.39
N ASP A 15 0.52 0.81 8.08
CA ASP A 15 -0.55 -0.16 7.76
C ASP A 15 -1.97 0.44 7.81
N ARG A 16 -2.17 1.53 8.58
CA ARG A 16 -3.44 2.27 8.59
C ARG A 16 -3.81 2.86 7.23
N GLY A 17 -2.84 3.02 6.33
CA GLY A 17 -3.05 3.51 4.97
C GLY A 17 -3.49 2.43 3.98
N ARG A 18 -3.55 1.14 4.36
CA ARG A 18 -3.74 -0.02 3.46
C ARG A 18 -4.86 0.11 2.44
N TYR A 19 -5.93 0.80 2.79
CA TYR A 19 -7.13 0.92 1.96
C TYR A 19 -7.39 2.34 1.43
N SER A 20 -6.44 3.26 1.62
CA SER A 20 -6.66 4.70 1.36
C SER A 20 -5.53 5.39 0.59
N VAL A 21 -4.32 4.81 0.59
CA VAL A 21 -3.14 5.50 0.04
C VAL A 21 -2.87 5.22 -1.43
N SER A 22 -3.42 4.16 -2.02
CA SER A 22 -3.21 3.86 -3.45
C SER A 22 -3.50 5.10 -4.31
N PRO A 23 -2.60 5.48 -5.24
CA PRO A 23 -1.44 4.72 -5.74
C PRO A 23 -0.11 4.94 -4.97
N ASN A 24 -0.12 5.73 -3.91
CA ASN A 24 1.08 6.01 -3.09
C ASN A 24 1.42 4.83 -2.17
N PRO A 25 2.66 4.75 -1.64
CA PRO A 25 3.03 3.72 -0.67
C PRO A 25 2.41 3.99 0.71
N MET A 26 2.32 2.92 1.50
CA MET A 26 2.04 2.99 2.94
C MET A 26 3.31 3.46 3.66
N VAL A 27 3.25 4.68 4.22
CA VAL A 27 4.36 5.27 4.98
C VAL A 27 3.86 5.67 6.36
N GLY A 28 4.67 5.36 7.37
CA GLY A 28 4.48 5.72 8.76
C GLY A 28 5.79 6.27 9.33
N CYS A 29 5.66 7.19 10.27
CA CYS A 29 6.78 7.92 10.85
C CYS A 29 6.53 8.18 12.34
N VAL A 30 7.58 8.04 13.15
CA VAL A 30 7.58 8.43 14.56
C VAL A 30 8.79 9.27 14.90
N LEU A 31 8.60 10.23 15.81
CA LEU A 31 9.67 11.05 16.40
C LEU A 31 9.89 10.62 17.84
N VAL A 32 11.16 10.44 18.22
CA VAL A 32 11.53 9.89 19.53
C VAL A 32 12.50 10.82 20.24
N ARG A 33 12.22 11.09 21.53
CA ARG A 33 13.09 11.79 22.47
C ARG A 33 13.20 10.98 23.75
N ASP A 34 14.42 10.79 24.26
CA ASP A 34 14.67 10.12 25.55
C ASP A 34 13.93 8.78 25.71
N GLY A 35 13.84 8.01 24.62
CA GLY A 35 13.16 6.71 24.60
C GLY A 35 11.62 6.76 24.51
N HIS A 36 11.02 7.94 24.39
CA HIS A 36 9.59 8.17 24.28
C HIS A 36 9.20 8.71 22.91
N ILE A 37 8.05 8.28 22.39
CA ILE A 37 7.48 8.81 21.15
C ILE A 37 6.85 10.18 21.46
N VAL A 38 7.28 11.21 20.75
CA VAL A 38 6.83 12.60 20.89
C VAL A 38 6.10 13.14 19.66
N GLY A 39 5.91 12.29 18.64
CA GLY A 39 5.14 12.61 17.44
C GLY A 39 4.91 11.36 16.59
N GLU A 40 3.73 11.25 16.01
CA GLU A 40 3.32 10.13 15.15
C GLU A 40 2.65 10.63 13.88
N GLY A 41 2.89 9.96 12.76
CA GLY A 41 2.27 10.28 11.48
C GLY A 41 2.22 9.08 10.55
N TRP A 42 1.23 9.08 9.67
CA TRP A 42 1.17 8.15 8.54
C TRP A 42 0.57 8.87 7.34
N HIS A 43 0.88 8.36 6.15
CA HIS A 43 0.25 8.84 4.94
C HIS A 43 -1.20 8.35 4.89
N GLN A 44 -2.16 9.28 4.91
CA GLN A 44 -3.58 8.95 5.04
C GLN A 44 -4.25 8.73 3.68
N ARG A 45 -3.86 9.51 2.66
CA ARG A 45 -4.45 9.46 1.34
C ARG A 45 -3.52 10.08 0.31
N ALA A 46 -3.51 9.56 -0.91
CA ALA A 46 -2.71 10.13 -1.99
C ALA A 46 -3.06 11.61 -2.26
N GLY A 47 -2.03 12.47 -2.27
CA GLY A 47 -2.17 13.93 -2.42
C GLY A 47 -2.24 14.69 -1.09
N GLU A 48 -2.39 14.01 0.04
CA GLU A 48 -2.30 14.60 1.37
C GLU A 48 -0.85 14.59 1.91
N PRO A 49 -0.54 15.30 3.02
CA PRO A 49 0.78 15.28 3.61
C PRO A 49 1.32 13.87 3.88
N HIS A 50 2.63 13.71 3.70
CA HIS A 50 3.31 12.44 3.98
C HIS A 50 3.46 12.20 5.48
N ALA A 51 3.87 10.99 5.85
CA ALA A 51 3.98 10.55 7.23
C ALA A 51 4.93 11.43 8.05
N GLU A 52 6.06 11.84 7.46
CA GLU A 52 7.08 12.66 8.09
C GLU A 52 6.53 14.04 8.44
N VAL A 53 5.77 14.64 7.52
CA VAL A 53 5.11 15.92 7.75
C VAL A 53 4.07 15.80 8.86
N LYS A 54 3.25 14.74 8.85
CA LYS A 54 2.25 14.48 9.89
C LYS A 54 2.90 14.26 11.27
N ALA A 55 4.00 13.50 11.33
CA ALA A 55 4.71 13.26 12.58
C ALA A 55 5.29 14.55 13.17
N LEU A 56 5.86 15.40 12.32
CA LEU A 56 6.35 16.72 12.72
C LEU A 56 5.23 17.66 13.17
N GLN A 57 4.07 17.63 12.52
CA GLN A 57 2.89 18.42 12.94
C GLN A 57 2.32 17.97 14.29
N HIS A 58 2.47 16.70 14.65
CA HIS A 58 2.05 16.16 15.95
C HIS A 58 3.18 16.17 17.00
N CYS A 59 4.24 16.93 16.78
CA CYS A 59 5.35 17.08 17.71
C CYS A 59 5.52 18.56 18.08
N GLU A 60 5.53 18.87 19.38
CA GLU A 60 5.68 20.25 19.86
C GLU A 60 7.07 20.84 19.51
N ASP A 61 8.13 20.05 19.69
CA ASP A 61 9.49 20.44 19.34
C ASP A 61 10.27 19.25 18.74
N PRO A 62 10.45 19.21 17.41
CA PRO A 62 11.19 18.12 16.76
C PRO A 62 12.71 18.21 16.95
N ARG A 63 13.25 19.30 17.50
CA ARG A 63 14.71 19.49 17.59
C ARG A 63 15.35 18.43 18.47
N GLY A 64 16.47 17.87 18.04
CA GLY A 64 17.19 16.84 18.82
C GLY A 64 16.51 15.46 18.85
N THR A 65 15.35 15.28 18.23
CA THR A 65 14.67 13.97 18.19
C THR A 65 15.31 13.03 17.17
N THR A 66 15.07 11.72 17.32
CA THR A 66 15.35 10.72 16.28
C THR A 66 14.06 10.42 15.52
N MET A 67 14.07 10.58 14.21
CA MET A 67 12.96 10.21 13.32
C MET A 67 13.12 8.76 12.87
N TYR A 68 12.04 7.99 12.88
CA TYR A 68 11.97 6.64 12.31
C TYR A 68 10.92 6.63 11.20
N VAL A 69 11.30 6.19 10.00
CA VAL A 69 10.41 6.16 8.84
C VAL A 69 10.60 4.85 8.07
N ASN A 70 9.50 4.22 7.64
CA ASN A 70 9.56 2.91 7.01
C ASN A 70 9.94 2.93 5.52
N LEU A 71 10.08 4.10 4.89
CA LEU A 71 10.47 4.26 3.49
C LEU A 71 11.37 5.49 3.35
N GLU A 72 12.27 5.49 2.37
CA GLU A 72 13.14 6.64 2.08
C GLU A 72 12.33 7.94 1.87
N PRO A 73 12.67 9.04 2.58
CA PRO A 73 12.00 10.32 2.41
C PRO A 73 12.13 10.87 0.99
N CYS A 74 11.02 11.38 0.44
CA CYS A 74 11.01 11.88 -0.94
C CYS A 74 11.84 13.17 -1.12
N VAL A 75 12.47 13.30 -2.30
CA VAL A 75 13.25 14.47 -2.73
C VAL A 75 12.60 15.31 -3.83
N HIS A 76 11.60 14.74 -4.52
CA HIS A 76 10.96 15.42 -5.62
C HIS A 76 9.76 16.24 -5.15
N HIS A 77 9.53 17.36 -5.82
CA HIS A 77 8.31 18.14 -5.64
C HIS A 77 7.19 17.48 -6.44
N GLY A 78 6.32 16.75 -5.75
CA GLY A 78 5.14 16.11 -6.34
C GLY A 78 3.89 16.99 -6.15
N ARG A 79 2.84 16.39 -5.58
CA ARG A 79 1.66 17.13 -5.08
C ARG A 79 1.94 17.89 -3.77
N THR A 80 3.03 17.52 -3.10
CA THR A 80 3.50 18.06 -1.82
C THR A 80 4.99 18.41 -1.91
N PRO A 81 5.49 19.34 -1.08
CA PRO A 81 6.92 19.60 -0.97
C PRO A 81 7.72 18.36 -0.51
N PRO A 82 9.01 18.25 -0.89
CA PRO A 82 9.84 17.08 -0.57
C PRO A 82 10.12 16.96 0.92
N CYS A 83 10.01 15.75 1.45
CA CYS A 83 10.16 15.47 2.88
C CYS A 83 11.61 15.65 3.34
N ALA A 84 12.61 15.35 2.50
CA ALA A 84 14.02 15.54 2.85
C ALA A 84 14.33 17.00 3.28
N ASN A 85 13.75 17.98 2.58
CA ASN A 85 13.91 19.39 2.94
C ASN A 85 13.23 19.75 4.27
N ILE A 86 12.04 19.22 4.51
CA ILE A 86 11.28 19.46 5.74
C ILE A 86 12.03 18.86 6.95
N ILE A 87 12.53 17.62 6.81
CA ILE A 87 13.34 16.93 7.82
C ILE A 87 14.60 17.73 8.16
N ARG A 88 15.31 18.24 7.14
CA ARG A 88 16.50 19.07 7.34
C ARG A 88 16.19 20.34 8.14
N GLN A 89 15.05 20.96 7.87
CA GLN A 89 14.64 22.21 8.51
C GLN A 89 14.05 22.01 9.92
N SER A 90 13.59 20.80 10.26
CA SER A 90 12.95 20.54 11.54
C SER A 90 13.93 20.38 12.71
N GLY A 91 15.24 20.25 12.43
CA GLY A 91 16.27 20.12 13.47
C GLY A 91 16.29 18.76 14.18
N VAL A 92 15.74 17.71 13.56
CA VAL A 92 15.94 16.33 14.04
C VAL A 92 17.44 16.01 14.10
N ALA A 93 17.86 15.22 15.08
CA ALA A 93 19.27 14.88 15.27
C ALA A 93 19.71 13.63 14.52
N LYS A 94 18.78 12.73 14.19
CA LYS A 94 19.06 11.47 13.48
C LYS A 94 17.81 11.00 12.74
N VAL A 95 17.98 10.31 11.62
CA VAL A 95 16.90 9.62 10.90
C VAL A 95 17.25 8.14 10.75
N VAL A 96 16.30 7.27 11.06
CA VAL A 96 16.38 5.82 10.90
C VAL A 96 15.36 5.41 9.83
N ILE A 97 15.83 4.75 8.78
CA ILE A 97 15.05 4.41 7.59
C ILE A 97 14.99 2.89 7.46
N ALA A 98 13.81 2.31 7.25
CA ALA A 98 13.70 0.86 7.10
C ALA A 98 14.18 0.36 5.74
N THR A 99 13.68 0.91 4.64
CA THR A 99 14.03 0.50 3.27
C THR A 99 14.20 1.73 2.36
N THR A 100 15.03 1.59 1.33
CA THR A 100 15.16 2.57 0.24
C THR A 100 13.93 2.54 -0.67
N ASP A 101 13.65 3.65 -1.35
CA ASP A 101 12.60 3.70 -2.37
C ASP A 101 13.19 3.28 -3.74
N PRO A 102 12.65 2.23 -4.40
CA PRO A 102 13.17 1.80 -5.70
C PRO A 102 12.69 2.69 -6.86
N HIS A 103 11.87 3.71 -6.61
CA HIS A 103 11.42 4.62 -7.64
C HIS A 103 12.61 5.39 -8.22
N ASP A 104 12.81 5.36 -9.55
CA ASP A 104 13.95 6.01 -10.24
C ASP A 104 14.13 7.48 -9.82
N ILE A 105 13.02 8.17 -9.52
CA ILE A 105 12.97 9.57 -9.08
C ILE A 105 13.49 9.80 -7.64
N VAL A 106 13.49 8.77 -6.78
CA VAL A 106 13.86 8.88 -5.36
C VAL A 106 15.13 8.10 -5.03
N SER A 107 15.34 6.94 -5.66
CA SER A 107 16.33 5.93 -5.29
C SER A 107 17.67 6.50 -4.84
N GLY A 108 17.90 6.48 -3.52
CA GLY A 108 19.14 6.92 -2.86
C GLY A 108 19.31 8.43 -2.72
N ARG A 109 18.55 9.25 -3.44
CA ARG A 109 18.70 10.70 -3.44
C ARG A 109 18.24 11.34 -2.15
N GLY A 110 17.20 10.82 -1.49
CA GLY A 110 16.75 11.33 -0.19
C GLY A 110 17.78 11.10 0.88
N ILE A 111 18.38 9.91 0.86
CA ILE A 111 19.50 9.55 1.73
C ILE A 111 20.72 10.44 1.45
N GLU A 112 21.07 10.66 0.18
CA GLU A 112 22.19 11.52 -0.22
C GLU A 112 22.00 12.97 0.20
N GLU A 113 20.81 13.56 -0.01
CA GLU A 113 20.50 14.93 0.38
C GLU A 113 20.61 15.11 1.90
N LEU A 114 20.03 14.20 2.68
CA LEU A 114 20.09 14.26 4.14
C LEU A 114 21.52 14.06 4.66
N ARG A 115 22.27 13.11 4.08
CA ARG A 115 23.68 12.89 4.42
C ARG A 115 24.55 14.09 4.06
N GLY A 116 24.33 14.70 2.90
CA GLY A 116 25.01 15.91 2.45
C GLY A 116 24.75 17.13 3.34
N ALA A 117 23.59 17.16 4.00
CA ALA A 117 23.25 18.15 5.03
C ALA A 117 23.88 17.86 6.42
N GLY A 118 24.68 16.81 6.54
CA GLY A 118 25.34 16.42 7.79
C GLY A 118 24.42 15.70 8.78
N LEU A 119 23.24 15.23 8.35
CA LEU A 119 22.30 14.53 9.21
C LEU A 119 22.71 13.06 9.38
N PRO A 120 22.92 12.56 10.61
CA PRO A 120 23.18 11.16 10.86
C PRO A 120 22.02 10.26 10.41
N LEU A 121 22.34 9.22 9.64
CA LEU A 121 21.37 8.25 9.11
C LEU A 121 21.71 6.82 9.54
N GLU A 122 20.69 6.02 9.78
CA GLU A 122 20.77 4.56 9.91
C GLU A 122 19.73 3.93 8.99
N ILE A 123 20.11 2.91 8.23
CA ILE A 123 19.29 2.33 7.15
C ILE A 123 19.24 0.81 7.34
N GLY A 124 18.09 0.19 7.05
CA GLY A 124 17.93 -1.27 7.04
C GLY A 124 17.24 -1.85 8.28
N VAL A 125 16.75 -1.01 9.18
CA VAL A 125 16.04 -1.47 10.39
C VAL A 125 14.67 -2.02 10.00
N LEU A 126 14.42 -3.32 10.24
CA LEU A 126 13.19 -4.01 9.80
C LEU A 126 12.90 -3.86 8.30
N GLU A 127 13.95 -3.89 7.48
CA GLU A 127 13.84 -3.72 6.02
C GLU A 127 12.90 -4.75 5.39
N PHE A 128 13.01 -6.02 5.80
CA PHE A 128 12.19 -7.11 5.26
C PHE A 128 10.69 -6.84 5.47
N GLU A 129 10.30 -6.44 6.68
CA GLU A 129 8.93 -6.11 7.02
C GLU A 129 8.43 -4.87 6.28
N ALA A 130 9.25 -3.83 6.16
CA ALA A 130 8.91 -2.62 5.42
C ALA A 130 8.70 -2.89 3.92
N ARG A 131 9.55 -3.75 3.33
CA ARG A 131 9.40 -4.19 1.94
C ARG A 131 8.16 -5.04 1.75
N ARG A 132 7.85 -5.94 2.70
CA ARG A 132 6.64 -6.76 2.66
C ARG A 132 5.37 -5.91 2.77
N LEU A 133 5.37 -4.89 3.63
CA LEU A 133 4.24 -3.96 3.75
C LEU A 133 3.93 -3.31 2.40
N ASN A 134 4.93 -2.83 1.69
CA ASN A 134 4.78 -2.14 0.41
C ASN A 134 5.00 -3.01 -0.84
N GLU A 135 4.92 -4.34 -0.74
CA GLU A 135 5.33 -5.25 -1.82
C GLU A 135 4.67 -4.94 -3.17
N LYS A 136 3.38 -4.56 -3.14
CA LYS A 136 2.60 -4.25 -4.34
C LYS A 136 3.10 -2.97 -5.01
N PHE A 137 3.33 -1.93 -4.21
CA PHE A 137 3.87 -0.66 -4.67
C PHE A 137 5.29 -0.83 -5.23
N LEU A 138 6.16 -1.50 -4.46
CA LEU A 138 7.55 -1.73 -4.86
C LEU A 138 7.63 -2.54 -6.16
N HIS A 139 6.82 -3.60 -6.29
CA HIS A 139 6.73 -4.36 -7.54
C HIS A 139 6.24 -3.50 -8.70
N ALA A 140 5.16 -2.73 -8.51
CA ALA A 140 4.59 -1.88 -9.54
C ALA A 140 5.60 -0.87 -10.10
N VAL A 141 6.36 -0.23 -9.21
CA VAL A 141 7.37 0.76 -9.55
C VAL A 141 8.58 0.11 -10.22
N SER A 142 9.18 -0.92 -9.61
CA SER A 142 10.41 -1.53 -10.11
C SER A 142 10.20 -2.33 -11.39
N ALA A 143 9.12 -3.11 -11.48
CA ALA A 143 8.85 -3.96 -12.64
C ALA A 143 8.06 -3.25 -13.73
N LYS A 144 7.54 -2.04 -13.47
CA LYS A 144 6.63 -1.29 -14.36
C LYS A 144 5.43 -2.14 -14.80
N ARG A 145 4.95 -2.99 -13.89
CA ARG A 145 3.88 -3.98 -14.09
C ARG A 145 3.08 -4.17 -12.80
N PRO A 146 1.76 -4.37 -12.86
CA PRO A 146 0.95 -4.54 -11.65
C PRO A 146 1.36 -5.78 -10.86
N PHE A 147 1.27 -5.71 -9.53
CA PHE A 147 1.39 -6.89 -8.67
C PHE A 147 0.13 -7.75 -8.83
N VAL A 148 0.31 -9.00 -9.24
CA VAL A 148 -0.81 -9.91 -9.55
C VAL A 148 -0.97 -10.95 -8.45
N CYS A 149 -2.17 -11.04 -7.87
CA CYS A 149 -2.57 -12.14 -7.02
C CYS A 149 -3.55 -13.03 -7.76
N LEU A 150 -3.22 -14.32 -7.90
CA LEU A 150 -4.13 -15.32 -8.43
C LEU A 150 -4.91 -15.92 -7.26
N LYS A 151 -6.24 -15.77 -7.30
CA LYS A 151 -7.14 -16.38 -6.33
C LYS A 151 -7.96 -17.47 -6.99
N ALA A 152 -7.95 -18.66 -6.41
CA ALA A 152 -8.81 -19.77 -6.80
C ALA A 152 -9.58 -20.31 -5.57
N ALA A 153 -10.73 -20.91 -5.81
CA ALA A 153 -11.49 -21.68 -4.82
C ALA A 153 -11.70 -23.07 -5.40
N MET A 154 -11.19 -24.10 -4.74
CA MET A 154 -11.15 -25.46 -5.29
C MET A 154 -11.43 -26.50 -4.21
N THR A 155 -11.86 -27.68 -4.65
CA THR A 155 -11.91 -28.89 -3.82
C THR A 155 -10.50 -29.34 -3.43
N LEU A 156 -10.41 -30.27 -2.48
CA LEU A 156 -9.12 -30.82 -2.04
C LEU A 156 -8.33 -31.49 -3.18
N ASP A 157 -9.03 -32.08 -4.15
CA ASP A 157 -8.45 -32.70 -5.35
C ASP A 157 -8.30 -31.72 -6.53
N GLY A 158 -8.43 -30.41 -6.28
CA GLY A 158 -8.07 -29.35 -7.22
C GLY A 158 -9.12 -29.05 -8.30
N LYS A 159 -10.41 -29.30 -8.03
CA LYS A 159 -11.51 -29.00 -8.97
C LYS A 159 -12.19 -27.68 -8.65
N LEU A 160 -12.53 -26.93 -9.71
CA LEU A 160 -13.23 -25.65 -9.61
C LEU A 160 -14.74 -25.76 -9.81
N ALA A 161 -15.21 -26.88 -10.36
CA ALA A 161 -16.62 -27.21 -10.58
C ALA A 161 -16.76 -28.72 -10.83
N THR A 162 -18.00 -29.23 -10.79
CA THR A 162 -18.31 -30.59 -11.26
C THR A 162 -18.18 -30.70 -12.79
N ALA A 163 -18.28 -31.92 -13.33
CA ALA A 163 -18.33 -32.14 -14.79
C ALA A 163 -19.53 -31.45 -15.46
N ALA A 164 -20.61 -31.23 -14.71
CA ALA A 164 -21.80 -30.47 -15.13
C ALA A 164 -21.64 -28.94 -14.94
N ARG A 165 -20.45 -28.47 -14.54
CA ARG A 165 -20.12 -27.06 -14.25
C ARG A 165 -20.86 -26.46 -13.05
N GLU A 166 -21.31 -27.29 -12.12
CA GLU A 166 -21.84 -26.80 -10.85
C GLU A 166 -20.67 -26.39 -9.95
N SER A 167 -20.62 -25.11 -9.59
CA SER A 167 -19.49 -24.49 -8.87
C SER A 167 -19.90 -23.78 -7.57
N MET A 168 -21.21 -23.71 -7.28
CA MET A 168 -21.70 -22.97 -6.14
C MET A 168 -21.29 -23.62 -4.82
N TRP A 169 -20.62 -22.82 -3.99
CA TRP A 169 -20.32 -23.12 -2.59
C TRP A 169 -19.35 -24.28 -2.33
N ILE A 170 -18.34 -24.45 -3.20
CA ILE A 170 -17.17 -25.29 -2.91
C ILE A 170 -16.47 -24.84 -1.63
N THR A 171 -16.31 -23.52 -1.43
CA THR A 171 -15.67 -22.96 -0.22
C THR A 171 -16.66 -22.33 0.73
N SER A 172 -16.30 -22.31 2.02
CA SER A 172 -17.10 -21.76 3.11
C SER A 172 -17.34 -20.25 2.99
N GLU A 173 -18.29 -19.75 3.77
CA GLU A 173 -18.56 -18.31 3.86
C GLU A 173 -17.34 -17.50 4.30
N ALA A 174 -16.58 -17.98 5.30
CA ALA A 174 -15.34 -17.35 5.74
C ALA A 174 -14.31 -17.21 4.60
N SER A 175 -14.20 -18.22 3.71
CA SER A 175 -13.32 -18.15 2.53
C SER A 175 -13.80 -17.09 1.52
N ARG A 176 -15.11 -16.93 1.36
CA ARG A 176 -15.68 -15.90 0.49
C ARG A 176 -15.53 -14.51 1.08
N GLN A 177 -15.65 -14.36 2.39
CA GLN A 177 -15.34 -13.12 3.09
C GLN A 177 -13.89 -12.71 2.82
N LYS A 178 -12.93 -13.64 2.93
CA LYS A 178 -11.52 -13.35 2.60
C LYS A 178 -11.33 -12.90 1.15
N SER A 179 -12.15 -13.41 0.23
CA SER A 179 -12.13 -12.97 -1.18
C SER A 179 -12.63 -11.52 -1.34
N LEU A 180 -13.56 -11.06 -0.49
CA LEU A 180 -14.00 -9.66 -0.46
C LEU A 180 -12.92 -8.75 0.11
N GLU A 181 -12.22 -9.17 1.17
CA GLU A 181 -11.09 -8.42 1.73
C GLU A 181 -9.99 -8.19 0.69
N LEU A 182 -9.68 -9.21 -0.12
CA LEU A 182 -8.73 -9.06 -1.22
C LEU A 182 -9.19 -7.99 -2.23
N ARG A 183 -10.50 -7.86 -2.50
CA ARG A 183 -10.98 -6.80 -3.41
C ARG A 183 -10.80 -5.41 -2.83
N GLU A 184 -10.87 -5.25 -1.51
CA GLU A 184 -10.58 -3.96 -0.87
C GLU A 184 -9.09 -3.60 -0.98
N GLU A 185 -8.20 -4.59 -1.05
CA GLU A 185 -6.75 -4.38 -0.99
C GLU A 185 -6.04 -4.28 -2.35
N TYR A 186 -6.70 -4.67 -3.44
CA TYR A 186 -6.17 -4.59 -4.81
C TYR A 186 -6.92 -3.51 -5.58
N ASP A 187 -6.29 -2.85 -6.55
CA ASP A 187 -6.92 -1.77 -7.32
C ASP A 187 -7.80 -2.27 -8.47
N ALA A 188 -7.63 -3.54 -8.86
CA ALA A 188 -8.40 -4.14 -9.93
C ALA A 188 -8.72 -5.62 -9.66
N ILE A 189 -9.78 -6.11 -10.30
CA ILE A 189 -10.13 -7.53 -10.40
C ILE A 189 -10.22 -7.92 -11.86
N LEU A 190 -9.65 -9.08 -12.19
CA LEU A 190 -9.61 -9.61 -13.55
C LEU A 190 -10.30 -10.96 -13.63
N VAL A 191 -11.16 -11.14 -14.63
CA VAL A 191 -11.77 -12.43 -14.99
C VAL A 191 -11.78 -12.61 -16.51
N GLY A 192 -11.97 -13.85 -16.97
CA GLY A 192 -12.26 -14.13 -18.39
C GLY A 192 -13.75 -13.97 -18.71
N GLY A 193 -14.07 -13.75 -19.98
CA GLY A 193 -15.46 -13.65 -20.47
C GLY A 193 -16.32 -14.89 -20.16
N GLY A 194 -15.69 -16.08 -20.04
CA GLY A 194 -16.39 -17.30 -19.60
C GLY A 194 -16.97 -17.19 -18.19
N THR A 195 -16.20 -16.67 -17.22
CA THR A 195 -16.69 -16.42 -15.86
C THR A 195 -17.87 -15.44 -15.87
N VAL A 196 -17.82 -14.41 -16.70
CA VAL A 196 -18.91 -13.44 -16.81
C VAL A 196 -20.16 -14.07 -17.43
N SER A 197 -19.98 -14.88 -18.47
CA SER A 197 -21.09 -15.55 -19.15
C SER A 197 -21.75 -16.63 -18.29
N GLU A 198 -20.98 -17.33 -17.46
CA GLU A 198 -21.48 -18.45 -16.64
C GLU A 198 -22.01 -18.00 -15.27
N ASP A 199 -21.34 -17.05 -14.60
CA ASP A 199 -21.68 -16.64 -13.22
C ASP A 199 -22.35 -15.25 -13.14
N ASP A 200 -22.30 -14.47 -14.21
CA ASP A 200 -22.75 -13.07 -14.29
C ASP A 200 -22.34 -12.23 -13.05
N PRO A 201 -21.07 -12.22 -12.62
CA PRO A 201 -20.69 -11.62 -11.35
C PRO A 201 -20.64 -10.09 -11.43
N GLN A 202 -20.95 -9.40 -10.33
CA GLN A 202 -20.77 -7.94 -10.24
C GLN A 202 -19.30 -7.51 -10.07
N LEU A 203 -18.52 -8.35 -9.39
CA LEU A 203 -17.10 -8.10 -9.05
C LEU A 203 -16.84 -6.78 -8.29
N THR A 204 -17.83 -6.32 -7.52
CA THR A 204 -17.75 -5.11 -6.70
C THR A 204 -16.97 -5.30 -5.40
N ARG A 205 -16.49 -4.19 -4.83
CA ARG A 205 -16.13 -4.03 -3.41
C ARG A 205 -17.41 -3.87 -2.58
N ARG A 206 -17.46 -4.49 -1.41
CA ARG A 206 -18.70 -4.59 -0.61
C ARG A 206 -18.49 -4.36 0.88
N LEU A 207 -17.24 -4.27 1.33
CA LEU A 207 -16.93 -4.08 2.74
C LEU A 207 -16.82 -2.60 3.11
N GLY A 208 -16.66 -1.72 2.10
CA GLY A 208 -16.60 -0.27 2.30
C GLY A 208 -15.33 0.18 3.01
N TRP A 209 -14.26 -0.62 2.94
CA TRP A 209 -12.99 -0.33 3.61
C TRP A 209 -12.12 0.58 2.75
N ASN A 210 -12.18 0.42 1.43
CA ASN A 210 -11.35 1.19 0.52
C ASN A 210 -11.96 2.53 0.13
N ASN A 211 -11.19 3.59 0.36
CA ASN A 211 -11.52 4.97 0.01
C ASN A 211 -10.36 5.66 -0.74
N ALA A 212 -9.45 4.86 -1.31
CA ALA A 212 -8.34 5.36 -2.11
C ALA A 212 -8.85 6.15 -3.32
N ILE A 213 -8.02 7.08 -3.82
CA ILE A 213 -8.37 7.84 -5.02
C ILE A 213 -8.30 6.99 -6.29
N THR A 214 -7.55 5.88 -6.25
CA THR A 214 -7.46 4.93 -7.36
C THR A 214 -8.82 4.26 -7.55
N PRO A 215 -9.43 4.37 -8.75
CA PRO A 215 -10.75 3.80 -9.00
C PRO A 215 -10.69 2.28 -9.02
N TRP A 216 -11.73 1.64 -8.49
CA TRP A 216 -11.87 0.19 -8.58
C TRP A 216 -12.12 -0.22 -10.03
N THR A 217 -11.20 -1.02 -10.58
CA THR A 217 -11.27 -1.40 -12.00
C THR A 217 -11.64 -2.87 -12.17
N ARG A 218 -12.69 -3.13 -12.94
CA ARG A 218 -13.12 -4.49 -13.33
C ARG A 218 -12.63 -4.77 -14.74
N VAL A 219 -11.72 -5.73 -14.88
CA VAL A 219 -11.10 -6.10 -16.16
C VAL A 219 -11.67 -7.42 -16.64
N VAL A 220 -12.23 -7.43 -17.85
CA VAL A 220 -12.77 -8.64 -18.47
C VAL A 220 -12.00 -8.95 -19.75
N LEU A 221 -11.39 -10.13 -19.80
CA LEU A 221 -10.73 -10.63 -21.00
C LEU A 221 -11.73 -11.43 -21.84
N ASP A 222 -12.28 -10.81 -22.89
CA ASP A 222 -13.33 -11.40 -23.73
C ASP A 222 -12.93 -11.51 -25.21
N ARG A 223 -12.03 -12.46 -25.49
CA ARG A 223 -11.54 -12.72 -26.86
C ARG A 223 -12.63 -13.15 -27.84
N ASP A 224 -13.59 -13.92 -27.35
CA ASP A 224 -14.61 -14.60 -28.18
C ASP A 224 -15.96 -13.86 -28.17
N HIS A 225 -16.03 -12.64 -27.61
CA HIS A 225 -17.25 -11.84 -27.48
C HIS A 225 -18.40 -12.58 -26.77
N ARG A 226 -18.09 -13.33 -25.71
CA ARG A 226 -19.07 -14.12 -24.93
C ARG A 226 -19.83 -13.28 -23.92
N VAL A 227 -19.34 -12.09 -23.58
CA VAL A 227 -19.94 -11.26 -22.54
C VAL A 227 -21.16 -10.54 -23.11
N PRO A 228 -22.38 -10.80 -22.60
CA PRO A 228 -23.55 -10.08 -23.05
C PRO A 228 -23.46 -8.60 -22.60
N PRO A 229 -23.91 -7.63 -23.41
CA PRO A 229 -23.96 -6.22 -23.01
C PRO A 229 -24.81 -5.96 -21.75
N THR A 230 -25.68 -6.90 -21.39
CA THR A 230 -26.54 -6.87 -20.20
C THR A 230 -25.88 -7.46 -18.95
N ALA A 231 -24.64 -7.96 -19.03
CA ALA A 231 -23.94 -8.53 -17.88
C ALA A 231 -23.87 -7.53 -16.71
N ARG A 232 -24.03 -8.00 -15.48
CA ARG A 232 -24.03 -7.15 -14.28
C ARG A 232 -22.74 -6.35 -14.16
N VAL A 233 -21.60 -6.95 -14.50
CA VAL A 233 -20.28 -6.28 -14.51
C VAL A 233 -20.22 -5.04 -15.42
N LEU A 234 -21.13 -4.91 -16.40
CA LEU A 234 -21.20 -3.78 -17.34
C LEU A 234 -22.32 -2.78 -17.01
N THR A 235 -23.34 -3.21 -16.26
CA THR A 235 -24.62 -2.47 -16.13
C THR A 235 -24.96 -2.06 -14.70
N ASP A 236 -24.30 -2.62 -13.68
CA ASP A 236 -24.66 -2.41 -12.27
C ASP A 236 -24.29 -1.03 -11.69
N GLY A 237 -23.60 -0.19 -12.46
CA GLY A 237 -23.09 1.10 -11.98
C GLY A 237 -22.05 0.98 -10.86
N GLY A 238 -21.57 -0.23 -10.56
CA GLY A 238 -20.59 -0.53 -9.51
C GLY A 238 -19.17 -0.27 -9.98
N ALA A 239 -18.81 1.00 -10.17
CA ALA A 239 -17.42 1.44 -10.28
C ALA A 239 -16.94 2.02 -8.95
#